data_AF-A0A839PCJ3-F1
#
_entry.id   AF-A0A839PCJ3-F1
#
_cell.length_a   1.000
_cell.length_b   1.000
_cell.length_c   1.000
_cell.angle_alpha   90.00
_cell.angle_beta   90.00
_cell.angle_gamma   90.00
#
_symmetry.space_group_name_H-M   'P 1'
#
loop_
_entity.id
_entity.type
_entity.pdbx_description
1 polymer ?
#
loop_
_entity_poly.entity_id
_entity_poly.type
_entity_poly.pdbx_seq_one_letter_code
_entity_poly.pdbx_strand_id
1 'polypeptide(L)'
;MVGPTLSAQPVFSTQKRSAFSANMLCQRMRSWDDLAGLNSGSGRGGRRWFITRLAHAGIPPKAIMMLADHRHLSTTQRYIGANDETMRAAVEVF
;
A
#
# COMPACT_ATOMS: atom_id res chain seq x y z
N MET A 1 10.08 6.37 -32.93
CA MET A 1 10.56 5.73 -31.69
C MET A 1 9.68 4.53 -31.40
N VAL A 2 10.21 3.31 -31.59
CA VAL A 2 9.49 2.07 -31.23
C VAL A 2 9.67 1.89 -29.72
N GLY A 3 8.57 2.05 -28.96
CA GLY A 3 8.56 1.77 -27.52
C GLY A 3 8.83 0.29 -27.24
N PRO A 4 9.31 -0.07 -26.05
CA PRO A 4 9.65 -1.46 -25.73
C PRO A 4 8.40 -2.33 -25.90
N THR A 5 8.48 -3.31 -26.79
CA THR A 5 7.48 -4.39 -26.87
C THR A 5 7.54 -5.15 -25.54
N LEU A 6 6.66 -4.80 -24.61
CA LEU A 6 6.43 -5.59 -23.41
C LEU A 6 6.09 -6.99 -23.89
N SER A 7 7.01 -7.95 -23.72
CA SER A 7 6.71 -9.35 -23.98
C SER A 7 5.42 -9.67 -23.22
N ALA A 8 4.42 -10.26 -23.87
CA ALA A 8 3.12 -10.58 -23.25
C ALA A 8 3.21 -11.60 -22.10
N GLN A 9 4.44 -11.91 -21.63
CA GLN A 9 4.69 -12.76 -20.50
C GLN A 9 4.36 -12.03 -19.20
N PRO A 10 3.57 -12.65 -18.32
CA PRO A 10 3.24 -12.05 -17.03
C PRO A 10 4.49 -12.01 -16.13
N VAL A 11 4.71 -10.86 -15.46
CA VAL A 11 5.81 -10.67 -14.49
C VAL A 11 5.78 -11.72 -13.37
N PHE A 12 4.58 -12.12 -12.96
CA PHE A 12 4.36 -13.21 -12.03
C PHE A 12 3.53 -14.31 -12.69
N SER A 13 4.05 -15.53 -12.69
CA SER A 13 3.34 -16.73 -13.15
C SER A 13 2.99 -17.64 -11.99
N THR A 14 1.84 -18.31 -12.08
CA THR A 14 1.49 -19.40 -11.14
C THR A 14 2.36 -20.63 -11.40
N GLN A 15 2.32 -21.60 -10.48
CA GLN A 15 2.97 -22.91 -10.67
C GLN A 15 2.49 -23.63 -11.95
N LYS A 16 1.27 -23.34 -12.41
CA LYS A 16 0.68 -23.85 -13.65
C LYS A 16 1.03 -23.01 -14.88
N ARG A 17 2.02 -22.11 -14.77
CA ARG A 17 2.46 -21.19 -15.83
C ARG A 17 1.35 -20.29 -16.39
N SER A 18 0.34 -19.98 -15.58
CA SER A 18 -0.71 -19.01 -15.92
C SER A 18 -0.43 -17.64 -15.31
N ALA A 19 -1.07 -16.58 -15.83
CA ALA A 19 -0.97 -15.25 -15.25
C ALA A 19 -1.47 -15.23 -13.79
N PHE A 20 -0.73 -14.52 -12.93
CA PHE A 20 -1.07 -14.37 -11.52
C PHE A 20 -2.24 -13.39 -11.35
N SER A 21 -3.35 -13.82 -10.75
CA SER A 21 -4.53 -12.96 -10.57
C SER A 21 -4.44 -12.10 -9.29
N ALA A 22 -5.10 -10.94 -9.29
CA ALA A 22 -5.17 -10.07 -8.12
C ALA A 22 -5.77 -10.77 -6.88
N ASN A 23 -6.75 -11.65 -7.07
CA ASN A 23 -7.35 -12.42 -5.98
C ASN A 23 -6.35 -13.44 -5.39
N MET A 24 -5.57 -14.11 -6.24
CA MET A 24 -4.50 -15.01 -5.78
C MET A 24 -3.45 -14.27 -4.94
N LEU A 25 -3.05 -13.06 -5.36
CA LEU A 25 -2.14 -12.21 -4.58
C LEU A 25 -2.72 -11.91 -3.20
N CYS A 26 -3.99 -11.50 -3.14
CA CYS A 26 -4.65 -11.19 -1.88
C CYS A 26 -4.76 -12.40 -0.96
N GLN A 27 -5.07 -13.59 -1.50
CA GLN A 27 -5.13 -14.83 -0.72
C GLN A 27 -3.76 -15.27 -0.22
N ARG A 28 -2.72 -15.15 -1.05
CA ARG A 28 -1.35 -15.49 -0.64
C ARG A 28 -0.82 -14.53 0.43
N MET A 29 -1.05 -13.22 0.27
CA MET A 29 -0.67 -12.24 1.29
C MET A 29 -1.37 -12.49 2.62
N ARG A 30 -2.67 -12.82 2.61
CA ARG A 30 -3.40 -13.25 3.82
C ARG A 30 -2.74 -14.44 4.49
N SER A 31 -2.45 -15.50 3.72
CA SER A 31 -1.81 -16.69 4.27
C SER A 31 -0.45 -16.39 4.89
N TRP A 32 0.34 -15.48 4.32
CA TRP A 32 1.63 -15.09 4.90
C TRP A 32 1.46 -14.25 6.17
N ASP A 33 0.51 -13.32 6.17
CA ASP A 33 0.15 -12.55 7.36
C ASP A 33 -0.25 -13.48 8.51
N ASP A 34 -1.13 -14.46 8.26
CA ASP A 34 -1.58 -15.45 9.24
C ASP A 34 -0.40 -16.30 9.76
N LEU A 35 0.48 -16.77 8.87
CA LEU A 35 1.68 -17.56 9.23
C LEU A 35 2.69 -16.75 10.05
N ALA A 36 2.79 -15.44 9.82
CA ALA A 36 3.65 -14.54 10.57
C ALA A 36 3.02 -14.08 11.89
N GLY A 37 1.78 -14.48 12.19
CA GLY A 37 1.02 -13.98 13.34
C GLY A 37 0.66 -12.49 13.22
N LEU A 38 0.74 -11.92 12.02
CA LEU A 38 0.41 -10.53 11.73
C LEU A 38 -1.07 -10.46 11.39
N ASN A 39 -1.87 -9.81 12.25
CA ASN A 39 -3.32 -9.65 12.02
C ASN A 39 -3.61 -8.49 11.03
N SER A 40 -2.81 -8.36 9.97
CA SER A 40 -2.84 -7.22 9.03
C SER A 40 -3.89 -7.32 7.93
N GLY A 41 -4.65 -8.42 7.87
CA GLY A 41 -5.96 -8.46 7.19
C GLY A 41 -5.94 -8.00 5.74
N SER A 42 -5.33 -8.78 4.85
CA SER A 42 -5.71 -8.93 3.43
C SER A 42 -5.69 -7.69 2.51
N GLY A 43 -4.88 -7.69 1.45
CA GLY A 43 -5.01 -6.84 0.23
C GLY A 43 -5.23 -5.32 0.40
N ARG A 44 -6.36 -4.90 0.97
CA ARG A 44 -6.62 -3.58 1.57
C ARG A 44 -5.70 -3.31 2.76
N GLY A 45 -5.31 -4.33 3.52
CA GLY A 45 -4.34 -4.28 4.61
C GLY A 45 -2.99 -3.74 4.16
N GLY A 46 -2.43 -4.21 3.04
CA GLY A 46 -1.10 -3.80 2.57
C GLY A 46 -1.02 -2.34 2.12
N ARG A 47 -1.96 -1.88 1.27
CA ARG A 47 -1.98 -0.47 0.82
C ARG A 47 -2.32 0.48 1.96
N ARG A 48 -3.28 0.12 2.82
CA ARG A 48 -3.59 0.88 4.04
C ARG A 48 -2.36 0.94 4.95
N TRP A 49 -1.74 -0.19 5.25
CA TRP A 49 -0.54 -0.29 6.07
C TRP A 49 0.59 0.58 5.51
N PHE A 50 0.86 0.51 4.21
CA PHE A 50 1.91 1.30 3.57
C PHE A 50 1.65 2.80 3.73
N ILE A 51 0.44 3.25 3.41
CA ILE A 51 0.06 4.67 3.53
C ILE A 51 0.09 5.12 4.99
N THR A 52 -0.48 4.35 5.90
CA THR A 52 -0.52 4.65 7.34
C THR A 52 0.87 4.68 7.94
N ARG A 53 1.77 3.75 7.57
CA ARG A 53 3.15 3.72 8.05
C ARG A 53 3.94 4.93 7.58
N LEU A 54 3.79 5.36 6.33
CA LEU A 54 4.41 6.58 5.82
C LEU A 54 3.89 7.83 6.53
N ALA A 55 2.59 7.87 6.81
CA ALA A 55 2.00 8.97 7.55
C ALA A 55 2.52 9.07 8.99
N HIS A 56 2.64 7.94 9.70
CA HIS A 56 3.26 7.89 11.03
C HIS A 56 4.75 8.29 11.01
N ALA A 57 5.45 8.05 9.90
CA ALA A 57 6.83 8.50 9.72
C ALA A 57 6.96 10.00 9.37
N GLY A 58 5.85 10.75 9.36
CA GLY A 58 5.86 12.20 9.09
C GLY A 58 6.02 12.55 7.62
N ILE A 59 5.88 11.59 6.69
CA ILE A 59 5.98 11.86 5.25
C ILE A 59 4.79 12.71 4.80
N PRO A 60 4.99 13.77 4.00
CA PRO A 60 3.91 14.67 3.62
C PRO A 60 2.83 13.95 2.78
N PRO A 61 1.53 14.22 3.02
CA PRO A 61 0.42 13.51 2.36
C PRO A 61 0.48 13.50 0.84
N LYS A 62 1.01 14.57 0.22
CA LYS A 62 1.16 14.66 -1.24
C LYS A 62 2.23 13.72 -1.79
N ALA A 63 3.32 13.48 -1.06
CA ALA A 63 4.32 12.48 -1.45
C ALA A 63 3.73 11.07 -1.36
N ILE A 64 2.99 10.77 -0.29
CA ILE A 64 2.32 9.47 -0.12
C ILE A 64 1.29 9.23 -1.23
N MET A 65 0.55 10.27 -1.64
CA MET A 65 -0.40 10.19 -2.75
C MET A 65 0.26 9.78 -4.07
N MET A 66 1.44 10.32 -4.38
CA MET A 66 2.21 9.95 -5.58
C MET A 66 2.71 8.52 -5.50
N LEU A 67 3.23 8.09 -4.34
CA LEU A 67 3.72 6.73 -4.13
C LEU A 67 2.61 5.67 -4.19
N ALA A 68 1.41 6.01 -3.72
CA ALA A 68 0.25 5.12 -3.75
C ALA A 68 -0.53 5.14 -5.08
N ASP A 69 -0.09 5.96 -6.05
CA ASP A 69 -0.72 6.21 -7.34
C ASP A 69 -2.21 6.62 -7.21
N HIS A 70 -2.48 7.60 -6.34
CA HIS A 70 -3.83 8.15 -6.19
C HIS A 70 -4.03 9.38 -7.05
N ARG A 71 -5.13 9.40 -7.81
CA ARG A 71 -5.55 10.59 -8.57
C ARG A 71 -6.02 11.76 -7.68
N HIS A 72 -6.55 11.45 -6.49
CA HIS A 72 -7.09 12.46 -5.57
C HIS A 72 -6.55 12.29 -4.16
N LEU A 73 -6.13 13.39 -3.54
CA LEU A 73 -5.57 13.42 -2.19
C LEU A 73 -6.55 12.88 -1.14
N SER A 74 -7.85 13.11 -1.33
CA SER A 74 -8.93 12.58 -0.47
C SER A 74 -8.90 11.05 -0.34
N THR A 75 -8.39 10.35 -1.35
CA THR A 75 -8.22 8.88 -1.29
C THR A 75 -7.07 8.49 -0.37
N THR A 76 -6.01 9.30 -0.28
CA THR A 76 -4.88 9.10 0.64
C THR A 76 -5.26 9.48 2.06
N GLN A 77 -5.96 10.62 2.22
CA GLN A 77 -6.35 11.16 3.52
C GLN A 77 -7.21 10.21 4.35
N ARG A 78 -8.03 9.35 3.71
CA ARG A 78 -8.80 8.29 4.39
C ARG A 78 -7.96 7.33 5.24
N TYR A 79 -6.65 7.28 5.02
CA TYR A 79 -5.71 6.42 5.74
C TYR A 79 -4.79 7.20 6.71
N ILE A 80 -4.86 8.54 6.69
CA ILE A 80 -4.09 9.45 7.53
C ILE A 80 -5.06 9.98 8.59
N GLY A 81 -5.18 9.26 9.70
CA GLY A 81 -5.95 9.74 10.85
C GLY A 81 -5.19 10.83 11.59
N ALA A 82 -5.91 11.74 12.24
CA ALA A 82 -5.31 12.57 13.29
C ALA A 82 -4.96 11.65 14.46
N ASN A 83 -3.68 11.54 14.80
CA ASN A 83 -3.22 10.88 16.02
C ASN A 83 -3.02 11.95 17.10
N ASP A 84 -3.48 11.69 18.32
CA ASP A 84 -3.39 12.64 19.44
C ASP A 84 -1.95 13.04 19.73
N GLU A 85 -0.99 12.14 19.52
CA GLU A 85 0.45 12.44 19.58
C GLU A 85 0.89 13.45 18.52
N THR A 86 0.40 13.32 17.28
CA THR A 86 0.77 14.25 16.21
C THR A 86 0.20 15.64 16.47
N MET A 87 -1.00 15.71 17.07
CA MET A 87 -1.60 16.98 17.49
C MET A 87 -0.86 17.61 18.67
N ARG A 88 -0.47 16.81 19.68
CA ARG A 88 0.37 17.30 20.79
C ARG A 88 1.72 17.80 20.31
N ALA A 89 2.43 17.01 19.50
CA ALA A 89 3.73 17.40 18.95
C ALA A 89 3.62 18.68 18.11
N ALA A 90 2.54 18.86 17.36
CA ALA A 90 2.33 20.10 16.61
C ALA A 90 2.18 21.33 17.52
N VAL A 91 1.52 21.18 18.68
CA VAL A 91 1.35 22.27 19.66
C VAL A 91 2.65 22.54 20.43
N GLU A 92 3.43 21.52 20.76
CA GLU A 92 4.72 21.69 21.47
C GLU A 92 5.81 22.39 20.65
N VAL A 93 5.61 22.53 19.33
CA VAL A 93 6.52 23.23 18.42
C VAL A 93 6.14 24.72 18.26
N PHE A 94 5.00 25.15 18.81
CA PHE A 94 4.60 26.57 18.93
C PHE A 94 5.03 27.15 20.29
#